data_AF-A0A7C8LKT0-F1
#
_entry.id   AF-A0A7C8LKT0-F1
#
_cell.length_a   1.000
_cell.length_b   1.000
_cell.length_c   1.000
_cell.angle_alpha   90.00
_cell.angle_beta   90.00
_cell.angle_gamma   90.00
#
_symmetry.space_group_name_H-M   'P 1'
#
loop_
_entity.id
_entity.type
_entity.pdbx_description
1 polymer ?
#
loop_
_entity_poly.entity_id
_entity_poly.type
_entity_poly.pdbx_seq_one_letter_code
_entity_poly.pdbx_strand_id
1 'polypeptide(L)'
;MTQQYPPSWSGLDYPWQRAELIAYLLDAQNLALWQEPDEVKFLMHFVFDDHDFQPPSQQLGFMLLDDEEVDAMTAFVTAFSSALGPRSKRLSEISAEEWSVVARTAAHARLCLLQKGESWFKDECEG
;
A
#
# COMPACT_ATOMS: atom_id res chain seq x y z
N MET A 1 0.03 -27.90 11.41
CA MET A 1 0.78 -26.72 10.94
C MET A 1 -0.14 -25.52 11.13
N THR A 2 0.22 -24.56 11.96
CA THR A 2 -0.52 -23.31 12.13
C THR A 2 -0.33 -22.49 10.86
N GLN A 3 -1.43 -22.22 10.15
CA GLN A 3 -1.41 -21.46 8.90
C GLN A 3 -1.03 -20.01 9.22
N GLN A 4 0.14 -19.55 8.76
CA GLN A 4 0.70 -18.24 9.09
C GLN A 4 0.03 -17.08 8.33
N TYR A 5 -0.60 -17.36 7.18
CA TYR A 5 -1.25 -16.39 6.30
C TYR A 5 -2.61 -16.90 5.80
N PRO A 6 -3.53 -16.01 5.35
CA PRO A 6 -4.81 -16.41 4.78
C PRO A 6 -4.69 -17.39 3.58
N PRO A 7 -5.58 -18.38 3.42
CA PRO A 7 -5.53 -19.34 2.30
C PRO A 7 -5.60 -18.70 0.91
N SER A 8 -6.34 -17.61 0.79
CA SER A 8 -6.48 -16.72 -0.37
C SER A 8 -5.17 -16.11 -0.87
N TRP A 9 -4.12 -16.12 -0.04
CA TRP A 9 -2.79 -15.61 -0.39
C TRP A 9 -1.88 -16.70 -0.96
N SER A 10 -2.39 -17.90 -1.21
CA SER A 10 -1.63 -19.04 -1.72
C SER A 10 -1.01 -18.82 -3.10
N GLY A 11 -1.53 -17.87 -3.89
CA GLY A 11 -0.96 -17.47 -5.18
C GLY A 11 0.18 -16.45 -5.09
N LEU A 12 0.52 -15.97 -3.89
CA LEU A 12 1.62 -15.02 -3.69
C LEU A 12 2.92 -15.77 -3.45
N ASP A 13 3.96 -15.38 -4.18
CA ASP A 13 5.32 -15.88 -3.95
C ASP A 13 5.87 -15.37 -2.59
N TYR A 14 5.43 -14.18 -2.16
CA TYR A 14 5.94 -13.48 -0.97
C TYR A 14 4.81 -12.90 -0.09
N PRO A 15 4.03 -13.73 0.62
CA PRO A 15 2.88 -13.29 1.42
C PRO A 15 3.24 -12.36 2.60
N TRP A 16 4.48 -12.41 3.09
CA TRP A 16 4.94 -11.48 4.15
C TRP A 16 5.08 -10.04 3.64
N GLN A 17 5.55 -9.84 2.41
CA GLN A 17 5.67 -8.51 1.82
C GLN A 17 4.30 -7.87 1.61
N ARG A 18 3.28 -8.68 1.26
CA ARG A 18 1.88 -8.21 1.24
C ARG A 18 1.38 -7.80 2.63
N ALA A 19 1.73 -8.57 3.67
CA ALA A 19 1.37 -8.21 5.05
C ALA A 19 2.02 -6.88 5.47
N GLU A 20 3.29 -6.68 5.15
CA GLU A 20 4.01 -5.43 5.39
C GLU A 20 3.36 -4.27 4.63
N LEU A 21 3.07 -4.45 3.34
CA LEU A 21 2.35 -3.44 2.54
C LEU A 21 1.02 -3.03 3.17
N ILE A 22 0.23 -4.00 3.65
CA ILE A 22 -1.06 -3.72 4.33
C ILE A 22 -0.85 -2.93 5.63
N ALA A 23 0.25 -3.17 6.36
CA ALA A 23 0.60 -2.41 7.56
C ALA A 23 1.00 -0.97 7.20
N TYR A 24 1.83 -0.76 6.17
CA TYR A 24 2.20 0.58 5.71
C TYR A 24 0.99 1.38 5.22
N LEU A 25 0.07 0.75 4.50
CA LEU A 25 -1.17 1.38 4.09
C LEU A 25 -2.06 1.73 5.28
N LEU A 26 -1.97 0.99 6.39
CA LEU A 26 -2.66 1.35 7.63
C LEU A 26 -2.02 2.58 8.29
N ASP A 27 -0.69 2.64 8.37
CA ASP A 27 0.02 3.78 8.95
C ASP A 27 -0.24 5.07 8.16
N ALA A 28 -0.25 4.98 6.82
CA ALA A 28 -0.57 6.09 5.93
C ALA A 28 -2.00 6.65 6.11
N GLN A 29 -2.92 5.91 6.75
CA GLN A 29 -4.27 6.40 7.08
C GLN A 29 -4.30 7.32 8.29
N ASN A 30 -3.23 7.34 9.11
CA ASN A 30 -3.15 8.25 10.24
C ASN A 30 -3.08 9.69 9.74
N LEU A 31 -4.16 10.45 9.94
CA LEU A 31 -4.28 11.84 9.51
C LEU A 31 -3.30 12.80 10.22
N ALA A 32 -2.65 12.37 11.29
CA ALA A 32 -1.62 13.15 11.97
C ALA A 32 -0.20 12.83 11.48
N LEU A 33 0.02 11.76 10.69
CA LEU A 33 1.36 11.28 10.32
C LEU A 33 2.20 12.33 9.57
N TRP A 34 1.55 13.22 8.79
CA TRP A 34 2.25 14.31 8.10
C TRP A 34 2.99 15.28 9.04
N GLN A 35 2.62 15.32 10.33
CA GLN A 35 3.28 16.12 11.34
C GLN A 35 4.58 15.50 11.83
N GLU A 36 4.89 14.28 11.39
CA GLU A 36 6.04 13.48 11.79
C GLU A 36 6.94 13.21 10.57
N PRO A 37 7.82 14.17 10.19
CA PRO A 37 8.63 14.07 8.98
C PRO A 37 9.48 12.80 8.87
N ASP A 38 9.95 12.26 10.00
CA ASP A 38 10.75 11.03 10.03
C ASP A 38 9.90 9.80 9.66
N GLU A 39 8.65 9.73 10.13
CA GLU A 39 7.71 8.68 9.76
C GLU A 39 7.28 8.79 8.29
N VAL A 40 7.03 10.02 7.82
CA VAL A 40 6.77 10.27 6.39
C VAL A 40 7.96 9.85 5.54
N LYS A 41 9.19 10.12 6.00
CA LYS A 41 10.41 9.72 5.31
C LYS A 41 10.56 8.20 5.29
N PHE A 42 10.25 7.51 6.38
CA PHE A 42 10.25 6.06 6.44
C PHE A 42 9.27 5.46 5.42
N LEU A 43 8.04 5.96 5.38
CA LEU A 43 7.03 5.56 4.40
C LEU A 43 7.46 5.88 2.96
N MET A 44 8.09 7.03 2.73
CA MET A 44 8.66 7.39 1.43
C MET A 44 9.73 6.40 0.98
N HIS A 45 10.63 5.99 1.89
CA HIS A 45 11.65 5.00 1.55
C HIS A 45 11.02 3.65 1.19
N PHE A 46 10.01 3.19 1.93
CA PHE A 46 9.29 1.97 1.57
C PHE A 46 8.60 2.07 0.19
N VAL A 47 7.92 3.19 -0.09
CA VAL A 47 7.15 3.37 -1.32
C VAL A 47 8.03 3.59 -2.56
N PHE A 48 9.18 4.27 -2.44
CA PHE A 48 9.97 4.72 -3.59
C PHE A 48 11.42 4.27 -3.64
N ASP A 49 12.02 3.92 -2.49
CA ASP A 49 13.47 3.74 -2.37
C ASP A 49 13.86 2.32 -2.00
N ASP A 50 12.90 1.45 -1.68
CA ASP A 50 13.22 0.15 -1.19
C ASP A 50 13.92 -0.65 -2.30
N HIS A 51 15.22 -0.79 -2.12
CA HIS A 51 16.17 -1.60 -2.85
C HIS A 51 15.77 -3.07 -2.95
N ASP A 52 14.83 -3.52 -2.13
CA ASP A 52 14.16 -4.80 -2.31
C ASP A 52 13.40 -4.78 -3.65
N PHE A 53 12.77 -3.66 -4.02
CA PHE A 53 12.09 -3.14 -5.25
C PHE A 53 12.63 -3.25 -6.69
N GLN A 54 13.73 -3.96 -7.02
CA GLN A 54 14.26 -3.96 -8.41
C GLN A 54 13.40 -4.78 -9.40
N PRO A 55 13.41 -4.51 -10.72
CA PRO A 55 12.85 -3.35 -11.45
C PRO A 55 11.31 -3.22 -11.33
N PRO A 56 10.72 -2.07 -11.73
CA PRO A 56 9.30 -1.73 -11.54
C PRO A 56 8.28 -2.73 -12.10
N SER A 57 8.68 -3.53 -13.08
CA SER A 57 7.84 -4.55 -13.71
C SER A 57 7.79 -5.88 -12.96
N GLN A 58 8.55 -6.06 -11.88
CA GLN A 58 8.67 -7.37 -11.20
C GLN A 58 7.98 -7.44 -9.84
N GLN A 59 8.07 -6.47 -8.91
CA GLN A 59 7.75 -6.81 -7.51
C GLN A 59 6.46 -6.30 -6.88
N LEU A 60 5.91 -5.16 -7.30
CA LEU A 60 4.52 -4.86 -6.92
C LEU A 60 3.58 -5.93 -7.50
N GLY A 61 3.88 -6.45 -8.70
CA GLY A 61 3.16 -7.57 -9.30
C GLY A 61 3.23 -8.90 -8.54
N PHE A 62 4.24 -9.12 -7.67
CA PHE A 62 4.29 -10.32 -6.81
C PHE A 62 3.45 -10.19 -5.53
N MET A 63 3.07 -8.97 -5.17
CA MET A 63 2.27 -8.68 -3.98
C MET A 63 0.81 -8.39 -4.30
N LEU A 64 0.48 -8.14 -5.57
CA LEU A 64 -0.85 -7.78 -6.06
C LEU A 64 -1.41 -8.92 -6.92
N LEU A 65 -2.71 -9.17 -6.78
CA LEU A 65 -3.38 -10.35 -7.36
C LEU A 65 -4.14 -10.04 -8.66
N ASP A 66 -4.55 -8.79 -8.87
CA ASP A 66 -5.36 -8.37 -10.00
C ASP A 66 -5.14 -6.89 -10.38
N ASP A 67 -5.74 -6.49 -11.51
CA ASP A 67 -5.65 -5.12 -12.02
C ASP A 67 -6.33 -4.10 -11.09
N GLU A 68 -7.34 -4.49 -10.31
CA GLU A 68 -8.01 -3.59 -9.35
C GLU A 68 -7.08 -3.21 -8.19
N GLU A 69 -6.29 -4.16 -7.69
CA GLU A 69 -5.26 -3.91 -6.69
C GLU A 69 -4.14 -3.01 -7.24
N VAL A 70 -3.76 -3.22 -8.51
CA VAL A 70 -2.78 -2.36 -9.22
C VAL A 70 -3.29 -0.94 -9.35
N ASP A 71 -4.54 -0.74 -9.76
CA ASP A 71 -5.16 0.58 -9.88
C ASP A 71 -5.25 1.29 -8.52
N ALA A 72 -5.66 0.57 -7.48
CA ALA A 72 -5.79 1.14 -6.14
C ALA A 72 -4.42 1.55 -5.57
N MET A 73 -3.39 0.72 -5.76
CA MET A 73 -2.01 1.06 -5.37
C MET A 73 -1.46 2.24 -6.18
N THR A 74 -1.74 2.29 -7.49
CA THR A 74 -1.35 3.41 -8.35
C THR A 74 -1.95 4.73 -7.89
N ALA A 75 -3.23 4.73 -7.48
CA ALA A 75 -3.88 5.90 -6.91
C ALA A 75 -3.21 6.37 -5.62
N PHE A 76 -2.86 5.43 -4.72
CA PHE A 76 -2.13 5.74 -3.49
C PHE A 76 -0.75 6.35 -3.77
N VAL A 77 0.06 5.71 -4.62
CA VAL A 77 1.41 6.20 -4.97
C VAL A 77 1.34 7.58 -5.62
N THR A 78 0.34 7.82 -6.48
CA THR A 78 0.11 9.13 -7.11
C THR A 78 -0.23 10.21 -6.09
N ALA A 79 -1.14 9.92 -5.15
CA ALA A 79 -1.49 10.85 -4.08
C ALA A 79 -0.29 11.14 -3.17
N PHE A 80 0.48 10.11 -2.83
CA PHE A 80 1.67 10.22 -1.99
C PHE A 80 2.76 11.07 -2.66
N SER A 81 3.08 10.79 -3.93
CA SER A 81 4.00 11.60 -4.74
C SER A 81 3.55 13.06 -4.85
N SER A 82 2.25 13.30 -5.02
CA SER A 82 1.69 14.65 -5.09
C SER A 82 1.84 15.40 -3.76
N ALA A 83 1.64 14.73 -2.62
CA ALA A 83 1.83 15.33 -1.30
C ALA A 83 3.30 15.67 -1.02
N LEU A 84 4.24 14.81 -1.43
CA LEU A 84 5.68 15.10 -1.35
C LEU A 84 6.07 16.31 -2.20
N GLY A 85 5.42 16.48 -3.36
CA GLY A 85 5.61 17.61 -4.24
C GLY A 85 7.03 17.68 -4.86
N PRO A 86 7.48 18.85 -5.32
CA PRO A 86 8.79 19.01 -5.94
C PRO A 86 9.92 18.81 -4.92
N ARG A 87 11.13 18.45 -5.39
CA ARG A 87 12.32 18.26 -4.53
C ARG A 87 12.71 19.45 -3.64
N SER A 88 12.23 20.64 -3.96
CA SER A 88 12.44 21.85 -3.14
C SER A 88 11.53 21.91 -1.92
N LYS A 89 10.42 21.17 -1.90
CA LYS A 89 9.48 21.08 -0.78
C LYS A 89 10.07 20.16 0.30
N ARG A 90 10.03 20.61 1.54
CA ARG A 90 10.42 19.82 2.72
C ARG A 90 9.24 18.99 3.20
N LEU A 91 9.51 17.83 3.80
CA LEU A 91 8.45 16.99 4.37
C LEU A 91 7.62 17.72 5.44
N SER A 92 8.24 18.63 6.20
CA SER A 92 7.55 19.48 7.18
C SER A 92 6.58 20.51 6.57
N GLU A 93 6.59 20.66 5.23
CA GLU A 93 5.69 21.56 4.49
C GLU A 93 4.49 20.81 3.90
N ILE A 94 4.37 19.49 4.14
CA ILE A 94 3.16 18.74 3.82
C ILE A 94 2.02 19.28 4.69
N SER A 95 0.88 19.54 4.06
CA SER A 95 -0.32 20.02 4.74
C SER A 95 -1.28 18.90 5.08
N ALA A 96 -2.18 19.17 6.04
CA ALA A 96 -3.27 18.27 6.37
C ALA A 96 -4.18 17.98 5.16
N GLU A 97 -4.38 18.95 4.26
CA GLU A 97 -5.21 18.77 3.05
C GLU A 97 -4.55 17.78 2.08
N GLU A 98 -3.27 17.94 1.80
CA GLU A 98 -2.50 17.03 0.95
C GLU A 98 -2.48 15.62 1.54
N TRP A 99 -2.24 15.50 2.85
CA TRP A 99 -2.21 14.20 3.52
C TRP A 99 -3.58 13.53 3.61
N SER A 100 -4.67 14.30 3.68
CA SER A 100 -6.02 13.73 3.68
C SER A 100 -6.30 12.95 2.39
N VAL A 101 -5.74 13.38 1.25
CA VAL A 101 -5.83 12.64 -0.02
C VAL A 101 -5.05 11.33 0.07
N VAL A 102 -3.82 11.37 0.60
CA VAL A 102 -2.98 10.20 0.84
C VAL A 102 -3.73 9.17 1.69
N ALA A 103 -4.20 9.57 2.87
CA ALA A 103 -4.89 8.70 3.82
C ALA A 103 -6.13 8.04 3.19
N ARG A 104 -6.91 8.80 2.41
CA ARG A 104 -8.09 8.27 1.70
C ARG A 104 -7.69 7.21 0.67
N THR A 105 -6.68 7.47 -0.15
CA THR A 105 -6.21 6.50 -1.15
C THR A 105 -5.56 5.28 -0.52
N ALA A 106 -4.86 5.43 0.59
CA ALA A 106 -4.29 4.34 1.36
C ALA A 106 -5.37 3.43 1.96
N ALA A 107 -6.44 4.02 2.53
CA ALA A 107 -7.59 3.27 3.03
C ALA A 107 -8.26 2.43 1.92
N HIS A 108 -8.43 3.02 0.74
CA HIS A 108 -9.01 2.32 -0.41
C HIS A 108 -8.12 1.16 -0.88
N ALA A 109 -6.83 1.41 -1.10
CA ALA A 109 -5.89 0.36 -1.49
C ALA A 109 -5.86 -0.78 -0.46
N ARG A 110 -5.76 -0.45 0.83
CA ARG A 110 -5.77 -1.44 1.90
C ARG A 110 -7.04 -2.29 1.88
N LEU A 111 -8.20 -1.67 1.66
CA LEU A 111 -9.47 -2.38 1.58
C LEU A 111 -9.49 -3.34 0.39
N CYS A 112 -9.06 -2.91 -0.80
CA CYS A 112 -8.97 -3.78 -1.98
C CYS A 112 -8.08 -5.00 -1.71
N LEU A 113 -6.88 -4.78 -1.16
CA LEU A 113 -5.94 -5.86 -0.82
C LEU A 113 -6.49 -6.81 0.25
N LEU A 114 -7.23 -6.32 1.24
CA LEU A 114 -7.86 -7.19 2.23
C LEU A 114 -9.02 -8.00 1.63
N GLN A 115 -9.88 -7.36 0.82
CA GLN A 115 -11.06 -8.00 0.25
C GLN A 115 -10.71 -9.10 -0.75
N LYS A 116 -9.75 -8.88 -1.64
CA LYS A 116 -9.30 -9.92 -2.58
C LYS A 116 -8.38 -10.95 -1.93
N GLY A 117 -7.78 -10.58 -0.81
CA GLY A 117 -7.28 -11.50 0.21
C GLY A 117 -8.37 -12.30 0.95
N GLU A 118 -9.66 -12.18 0.62
CA GLU A 118 -10.75 -12.98 1.21
C GLU A 118 -11.73 -13.52 0.15
N SER A 119 -11.75 -12.95 -1.06
CA SER A 119 -12.89 -13.07 -1.99
C SER A 119 -12.97 -14.35 -2.83
N TRP A 120 -11.96 -15.24 -2.82
CA TRP A 120 -12.08 -16.52 -3.55
C TRP A 120 -13.13 -17.47 -2.95
N PHE A 121 -13.62 -17.22 -1.73
CA PHE A 121 -14.61 -18.07 -1.07
C PHE A 121 -16.08 -17.73 -1.34
N LYS A 122 -16.38 -16.62 -2.02
CA LYS A 122 -17.79 -16.31 -2.33
C LYS A 122 -18.30 -16.98 -3.60
N ASP A 123 -17.42 -17.38 -4.51
CA ASP A 123 -17.84 -17.94 -5.81
C ASP A 123 -17.77 -19.47 -5.88
N GLU A 124 -17.25 -20.18 -4.87
CA GLU A 124 -17.21 -21.66 -4.84
C GLU A 124 -18.22 -22.30 -3.86
N CYS A 125 -19.11 -21.51 -3.24
CA CYS A 125 -20.21 -22.04 -2.41
C CYS A 125 -21.60 -21.86 -3.03
N GLU A 126 -21.69 -21.28 -4.23
CA GLU A 126 -22.92 -21.23 -5.04
C GLU A 126 -22.63 -21.74 -6.47
N GLY A 127 -22.43 -23.06 -6.59
CA GLY A 127 -22.31 -23.78 -7.86
C GLY A 127 -22.48 -25.28 -7.70
#